data_AF-A0A4U9YER6-F1
#
_entry.id   AF-A0A4U9YER6-F1
#
_cell.length_a   1.000
_cell.length_b   1.000
_cell.length_c   1.000
_cell.angle_alpha   90.00
_cell.angle_beta   90.00
_cell.angle_gamma   90.00
#
_symmetry.space_group_name_H-M   'P 1'
#
loop_
_entity.id
_entity.type
_entity.pdbx_description
1 polymer ?
#
loop_
_entity_poly.entity_id
_entity_poly.type
_entity_poly.pdbx_seq_one_letter_code
_entity_poly.pdbx_strand_id
1 'polypeptide(L)' 'MYQYSGQTKMKRVLAFRDKPSYGGGSGMPCGACREFLMELNLENRHLEFMLDFEKRETITLGELMPYWWGQERAENDGK' A
#
# COMPACT_ATOMS: atom_id res chain seq x y z
N MET A 1 -3.75 -0.88 14.79
CA MET A 1 -4.91 -1.35 13.99
C MET A 1 -5.02 -2.86 14.07
N TYR A 2 -4.21 -3.66 13.37
CA TYR A 2 -4.30 -5.13 13.37
C TYR A 2 -4.42 -5.77 14.78
N GLN A 3 -3.53 -5.44 15.72
CA GLN A 3 -3.52 -6.04 17.06
C GLN A 3 -4.80 -5.81 17.89
N TYR A 4 -5.60 -4.79 17.58
CA TYR A 4 -6.80 -4.45 18.37
C TYR A 4 -8.10 -4.56 17.57
N SER A 5 -8.08 -4.25 16.27
CA SER A 5 -9.27 -4.27 15.41
C SER A 5 -9.34 -5.45 14.46
N GLY A 6 -8.25 -6.20 14.27
CA GLY A 6 -8.18 -7.27 13.26
C GLY A 6 -8.30 -6.80 11.81
N GLN A 7 -8.38 -5.49 11.57
CA GLN A 7 -8.56 -4.94 10.23
C GLN A 7 -7.28 -5.07 9.42
N THR A 8 -7.40 -5.70 8.25
CA THR A 8 -6.28 -5.94 7.30
C THR A 8 -6.47 -5.24 5.96
N LYS A 9 -7.68 -4.77 5.63
CA LYS A 9 -7.97 -4.03 4.40
C LYS A 9 -7.88 -2.52 4.65
N MET A 10 -7.08 -1.83 3.86
CA MET A 10 -6.87 -0.38 3.93
C MET A 10 -7.27 0.27 2.62
N LYS A 11 -7.79 1.50 2.71
CA LYS A 11 -8.21 2.27 1.52
C LYS A 11 -7.14 3.27 1.07
N ARG A 12 -6.57 4.01 2.03
CA ARG A 12 -5.59 5.08 1.76
C ARG A 12 -4.53 5.13 2.85
N VAL A 13 -3.29 5.37 2.46
CA VAL A 13 -2.17 5.62 3.37
C VAL A 13 -1.46 6.91 2.96
N LEU A 14 -1.16 7.73 3.96
CA LEU A 14 -0.37 8.94 3.81
C LEU A 14 0.72 8.91 4.88
N ALA A 15 1.98 9.02 4.45
CA ALA A 15 3.13 9.07 5.32
C ALA A 15 3.75 10.46 5.27
N PHE A 16 4.01 11.03 6.44
CA PHE A 16 4.72 12.30 6.58
C PHE A 16 6.11 12.01 7.10
N ARG A 17 7.10 12.71 6.54
CA ARG A 17 8.41 12.83 7.17
C ARG A 17 8.44 14.14 7.96
N ASP A 18 9.28 15.07 7.58
CA ASP A 18 9.25 16.46 7.99
C ASP A 18 8.05 17.23 7.39
N LYS A 19 7.56 16.81 6.22
CA LYS A 19 6.42 17.41 5.51
C LYS A 19 5.62 16.36 4.70
N PRO A 20 4.42 16.70 4.16
CA PRO A 20 3.64 15.79 3.32
C PRO A 20 4.40 15.40 2.04
N SER A 21 3.95 14.36 1.34
CA SER A 21 4.46 13.96 0.02
C SER A 21 4.39 15.13 -0.98
N TYR A 22 5.48 15.37 -1.72
CA TYR A 22 5.63 16.51 -2.65
C TYR A 22 6.15 16.05 -4.03
N GLY A 23 5.83 14.81 -4.41
CA GLY A 23 6.36 14.18 -5.62
C GLY A 23 7.76 13.58 -5.44
N GLY A 24 8.33 13.09 -6.55
CA GLY A 24 9.70 12.56 -6.59
C GLY A 24 9.98 11.36 -5.69
N GLY A 25 8.94 10.62 -5.27
CA GLY A 25 9.06 9.50 -4.35
C GLY A 25 9.07 9.88 -2.87
N SER A 26 8.84 11.16 -2.53
CA SER A 26 8.74 11.58 -1.13
C SER A 26 7.52 10.96 -0.45
N GLY A 27 7.72 10.35 0.72
CA GLY A 27 6.63 9.70 1.47
C GLY A 27 6.19 8.36 0.91
N MET A 28 6.86 7.84 -0.12
CA MET A 28 6.53 6.54 -0.71
C MET A 28 6.85 5.36 0.22
N PRO A 29 6.03 4.29 0.22
CA PRO A 29 6.32 3.11 1.00
C PRO A 29 7.62 2.45 0.52
N CYS A 30 8.45 2.01 1.46
CA CYS A 30 9.62 1.18 1.17
C CYS A 30 9.18 -0.24 0.75
N GLY A 31 10.10 -1.03 0.19
CA GLY A 31 9.80 -2.40 -0.25
C GLY A 31 9.15 -3.26 0.83
N ALA A 32 9.67 -3.22 2.06
CA ALA A 32 9.12 -3.98 3.18
C ALA A 32 7.67 -3.61 3.51
N CYS A 33 7.33 -2.32 3.50
CA CYS A 33 5.94 -1.88 3.72
C CYS A 33 5.02 -2.35 2.59
N ARG A 34 5.49 -2.29 1.34
CA ARG A 34 4.70 -2.73 0.18
C ARG A 34 4.37 -4.22 0.26
N GLU A 35 5.38 -5.04 0.53
CA GLU A 35 5.22 -6.49 0.74
C GLU A 35 4.26 -6.78 1.89
N PHE A 36 4.50 -6.21 3.06
CA PHE A 36 3.67 -6.44 4.25
C PHE A 36 2.19 -6.10 4.00
N LEU A 37 1.91 -4.99 3.31
CA LEU A 37 0.53 -4.60 3.01
C LEU A 37 -0.16 -5.56 2.03
N MET A 38 0.57 -6.08 1.03
CA MET A 38 0.04 -7.12 0.14
C MET A 38 -0.21 -8.44 0.90
N GLU A 39 0.70 -8.82 1.81
CA GLU A 39 0.55 -10.03 2.63
C GLU A 39 -0.62 -9.94 3.62
N LEU A 40 -0.94 -8.76 4.14
CA LEU A 40 -2.07 -8.58 5.04
C LEU A 40 -3.42 -8.87 4.37
N ASN A 41 -3.58 -8.45 3.11
CA ASN A 41 -4.80 -8.65 2.34
C ASN A 41 -4.55 -8.35 0.86
N LEU A 42 -4.87 -9.30 -0.04
CA LEU A 42 -4.70 -9.12 -1.49
C LEU A 42 -5.47 -7.91 -2.04
N GLU A 43 -6.60 -7.55 -1.42
CA GLU A 43 -7.40 -6.38 -1.78
C GLU A 43 -6.65 -5.05 -1.56
N ASN A 44 -5.59 -5.06 -0.75
CA ASN A 44 -4.71 -3.89 -0.60
C ASN A 44 -3.95 -3.57 -1.89
N ARG A 45 -4.01 -4.39 -2.94
CA ARG A 45 -3.59 -3.97 -4.29
C ARG A 45 -4.27 -2.66 -4.74
N HIS A 46 -5.47 -2.37 -4.24
CA HIS A 46 -6.23 -1.14 -4.50
C HIS A 46 -5.97 -0.01 -3.49
N LEU A 47 -5.09 -0.25 -2.50
CA LEU A 47 -4.69 0.76 -1.52
C LEU A 47 -3.99 1.92 -2.22
N GLU A 48 -4.46 3.15 -1.98
CA GLU A 48 -3.87 4.36 -2.55
C GLU A 48 -2.80 4.96 -1.62
N PHE A 49 -1.64 5.30 -2.19
CA PHE A 49 -0.61 6.12 -1.57
C PHE A 49 -0.57 7.50 -2.19
N MET A 50 -0.39 8.54 -1.37
CA MET A 50 -0.23 9.91 -1.86
C MET A 50 1.20 10.13 -2.38
N LEU A 51 1.30 10.46 -3.68
CA LEU A 51 2.54 10.86 -4.34
C LEU A 51 2.85 12.34 -4.13
N ASP A 52 1.83 13.19 -4.33
CA ASP A 52 1.92 14.64 -4.23
C ASP A 52 0.65 15.15 -3.56
N PHE A 53 0.81 15.73 -2.36
CA PHE A 53 -0.31 16.17 -1.54
C PHE A 53 -1.01 17.41 -2.12
N GLU A 54 -0.26 18.35 -2.69
CA GLU A 54 -0.81 19.59 -3.26
C GLU A 54 -1.63 19.28 -4.52
N LYS A 55 -1.09 18.42 -5.38
CA LYS A 55 -1.75 18.00 -6.62
C LYS A 55 -2.80 16.91 -6.43
N ARG A 56 -2.88 16.32 -5.23
CA ARG A 56 -3.73 15.15 -4.92
C ARG A 56 -3.43 13.95 -5.82
N GLU A 57 -2.18 13.81 -6.24
CA GLU A 57 -1.74 12.67 -7.05
C GLU A 57 -1.56 11.45 -6.15
N THR A 58 -2.06 10.31 -6.61
CA THR A 58 -1.98 9.05 -5.89
C THR A 58 -1.54 7.92 -6.83
N ILE A 59 -1.07 6.84 -6.24
CA ILE A 59 -0.75 5.59 -6.92
C ILE A 59 -1.23 4.42 -6.08
N THR A 60 -1.72 3.37 -6.71
CA THR A 60 -2.13 2.16 -6.01
C THR A 60 -0.94 1.27 -5.68
N LEU A 61 -1.07 0.43 -4.64
CA LEU A 61 -0.06 -0.56 -4.30
C LEU A 61 0.17 -1.56 -5.45
N GLY A 62 -0.88 -1.93 -6.17
CA GLY A 62 -0.80 -2.80 -7.34
C GLY A 62 0.01 -2.20 -8.49
N GLU A 63 -0.06 -0.89 -8.72
CA GLU A 63 0.80 -0.21 -9.70
C GLU A 63 2.27 -0.19 -9.28
N LEU A 64 2.54 -0.15 -7.96
CA LEU A 64 3.91 -0.26 -7.43
C LEU A 64 4.47 -1.68 -7.46
N MET A 65 3.61 -2.69 -7.61
CA MET A 65 3.94 -4.12 -7.55
C MET A 65 3.13 -4.94 -8.56
N PRO A 66 3.25 -4.67 -9.88
CA PRO A 66 2.36 -5.24 -10.90
C PRO A 66 2.47 -6.77 -11.07
N TYR A 67 3.59 -7.36 -10.63
CA TYR A 67 3.86 -8.80 -10.70
C TYR A 67 4.26 -9.32 -9.32
N TRP A 68 3.43 -9.02 -8.31
CA TRP A 68 3.71 -9.44 -6.95
C TRP A 68 3.77 -10.97 -6.85
N TRP A 69 4.91 -11.49 -6.36
CA TRP A 69 5.21 -12.92 -6.32
C TRP A 69 4.24 -13.72 -5.43
N GLY A 70 3.64 -13.09 -4.42
CA GLY A 70 2.71 -13.73 -3.48
C GLY A 70 1.31 -13.99 -4.05
N GLN A 71 1.02 -13.59 -5.29
CA GLN A 71 -0.32 -13.62 -5.85
C GLN A 71 -0.89 -15.04 -5.94
N GLU A 72 -0.12 -16.01 -6.44
CA GLU A 72 -0.58 -17.40 -6.55
C GLU A 72 -0.92 -17.99 -5.18
N ARG A 73 -0.10 -17.71 -4.15
CA ARG A 73 -0.38 -18.12 -2.76
C ARG A 73 -1.69 -17.51 -2.27
N ALA A 74 -1.84 -16.19 -2.40
CA ALA A 74 -3.00 -15.47 -1.88
C ALA A 74 -4.32 -15.91 -2.53
N GLU A 75 -4.32 -16.23 -3.83
CA GLU A 75 -5.49 -16.75 -4.55
C GLU A 75 -5.85 -18.20 -4.14
N ASN A 76 -4.87 -18.98 -3.69
CA ASN A 76 -5.07 -20.35 -3.22
C ASN A 76 -5.49 -20.43 -1.74
N ASP A 77 -4.96 -19.55 -0.88
CA ASP A 77 -5.32 -19.48 0.55
C ASP A 77 -6.75 -18.96 0.79
N GLY A 78 -7.36 -18.32 -0.22
CA GLY A 78 -8.74 -17.84 -0.20
C GLY A 78 -9.80 -18.86 -0.66
N LYS A 79 -9.39 -20.11 -0.94
CA LYS A 79 -10.28 -21.26 -1.22
C LYS A 79 -10.44 -22.12 0.03
#